data_AF-A0A8B9FNS2-F1
#
_entry.id   AF-A0A8B9FNS2-F1
#
_cell.length_a   1.000
_cell.length_b   1.000
_cell.length_c   1.000
_cell.angle_alpha   90.00
_cell.angle_beta   90.00
_cell.angle_gamma   90.00
#
_symmetry.space_group_name_H-M   'P 1'
#
loop_
_entity.id
_entity.type
_entity.pdbx_description
1 polymer ?
#
loop_
_entity_poly.entity_id
_entity_poly.type
_entity_poly.pdbx_seq_one_letter_code
_entity_poly.pdbx_strand_id
1 'polypeptide(L)'
;MCWNMHMFFSYVFCRRNLTKLSLIFSHMLAEIKAIFPNGQFQGDNFRITKADAADFWRKFFGDKTIVPWKVFRQCLHEVHQISSGLEAMALKSTIDLTCNDYISIFEFDIFTRLFQPWGSILRNWNFLAVTHPGYMAFLTYDEVKARLQKYSTKPGSYIFRLSCTRLGQWAIGYVTGDGNILQTIPHNKPLFQALIDGSREGFYLFPDGRSYNPDLTGLCEPTPHDHIKVTQEQYELYCEMGSTFQLCKICAENDKDVKIEPCGHLMCTSCLTAWQVLS
;
A
#
# COMPACT_ATOMS: atom_id res chain seq x y z
N MET A 1 -31.93 -4.83 20.90
CA MET A 1 -30.81 -3.89 20.71
C MET A 1 -29.54 -4.53 20.13
N CYS A 2 -29.28 -5.84 20.28
CA CYS A 2 -28.10 -6.49 19.66
C CYS A 2 -28.19 -6.73 18.14
N TRP A 3 -29.38 -6.83 17.55
CA TRP A 3 -29.55 -7.08 16.10
C TRP A 3 -29.18 -5.87 15.23
N ASN A 4 -29.40 -4.64 15.71
CA ASN A 4 -29.01 -3.43 14.97
C ASN A 4 -27.49 -3.21 14.97
N MET A 5 -26.77 -3.68 15.98
CA MET A 5 -25.31 -3.50 16.06
C MET A 5 -24.57 -4.45 15.10
N HIS A 6 -25.03 -5.71 14.96
CA HIS A 6 -24.48 -6.63 13.96
C HIS A 6 -24.76 -6.20 12.51
N MET A 7 -25.95 -5.63 12.24
CA MET A 7 -26.31 -5.13 10.91
C MET A 7 -25.57 -3.83 10.55
N PHE A 8 -25.28 -2.96 11.52
CA PHE A 8 -24.41 -1.80 11.31
C PHE A 8 -22.94 -2.19 11.13
N PHE A 9 -22.44 -3.17 11.89
CA PHE A 9 -21.06 -3.65 11.77
C PHE A 9 -20.84 -4.36 10.42
N SER A 10 -21.83 -5.14 9.96
CA SER A 10 -21.80 -5.75 8.63
C SER A 10 -21.93 -4.71 7.52
N TYR A 11 -22.74 -3.66 7.67
CA TYR A 11 -22.87 -2.58 6.67
C TYR A 11 -21.59 -1.75 6.53
N VAL A 12 -20.95 -1.35 7.62
CA VAL A 12 -19.68 -0.58 7.60
C VAL A 12 -18.54 -1.42 7.00
N PHE A 13 -18.48 -2.71 7.35
CA PHE A 13 -17.50 -3.63 6.79
C PHE A 13 -17.74 -3.91 5.30
N CYS A 14 -18.99 -4.17 4.89
CA CYS A 14 -19.36 -4.33 3.48
C CYS A 14 -19.09 -3.06 2.66
N ARG A 15 -19.36 -1.86 3.21
CA ARG A 15 -19.09 -0.58 2.53
C ARG A 15 -17.59 -0.31 2.38
N ARG A 16 -16.77 -0.66 3.39
CA ARG A 16 -15.31 -0.61 3.27
C ARG A 16 -14.79 -1.56 2.21
N ASN A 17 -15.33 -2.78 2.14
CA ASN A 17 -14.97 -3.74 1.10
C ASN A 17 -15.36 -3.25 -0.30
N LEU A 18 -16.55 -2.67 -0.46
CA LEU A 18 -16.98 -2.08 -1.72
C LEU A 18 -16.06 -0.93 -2.15
N THR A 19 -15.61 -0.11 -1.19
CA THR A 19 -14.66 0.97 -1.44
C THR A 19 -13.30 0.42 -1.90
N LYS A 20 -12.80 -0.65 -1.24
CA LYS A 20 -11.60 -1.37 -1.68
C LYS A 20 -11.74 -1.94 -3.09
N LEU A 21 -12.83 -2.65 -3.40
CA LEU A 21 -13.09 -3.19 -4.74
C LEU A 21 -13.20 -2.09 -5.79
N SER A 22 -13.83 -0.96 -5.46
CA SER A 22 -13.91 0.19 -6.36
C SER A 22 -12.52 0.76 -6.69
N LEU A 23 -11.61 0.77 -5.71
CA LEU A 23 -10.22 1.16 -5.93
C LEU A 23 -9.47 0.14 -6.81
N ILE A 24 -9.66 -1.16 -6.58
CA ILE A 24 -9.09 -2.22 -7.44
C ILE A 24 -9.58 -2.05 -8.88
N PHE A 25 -10.87 -1.85 -9.12
CA PHE A 25 -11.40 -1.58 -10.46
C PHE A 25 -10.82 -0.30 -11.09
N SER A 26 -10.61 0.74 -10.27
CA SER A 26 -9.94 1.97 -10.72
C SER A 26 -8.49 1.69 -11.15
N HIS A 27 -7.75 0.84 -10.42
CA HIS A 27 -6.39 0.43 -10.76
C HIS A 27 -6.36 -0.43 -12.02
N MET A 28 -7.24 -1.43 -12.14
CA MET A 28 -7.38 -2.26 -13.34
C MET A 28 -7.68 -1.42 -14.59
N LEU A 29 -8.61 -0.46 -14.49
CA LEU A 29 -8.92 0.42 -15.61
C LEU A 29 -7.74 1.32 -16.00
N ALA A 30 -7.01 1.84 -15.01
CA ALA A 30 -5.84 2.67 -15.27
C ALA A 30 -4.71 1.87 -15.93
N GLU A 31 -4.47 0.64 -15.48
CA GLU A 31 -3.52 -0.28 -16.08
C GLU A 31 -3.91 -0.61 -17.53
N ILE A 32 -5.16 -1.01 -17.78
CA ILE A 32 -5.64 -1.31 -19.14
C ILE A 32 -5.43 -0.10 -20.06
N LYS A 33 -5.73 1.12 -19.60
CA LYS A 33 -5.51 2.34 -20.39
C LYS A 33 -4.02 2.62 -20.64
N ALA A 34 -3.15 2.26 -19.71
CA ALA A 34 -1.71 2.47 -19.83
C ALA A 34 -1.04 1.43 -20.73
N ILE A 35 -1.50 0.18 -20.70
CA ILE A 35 -0.99 -0.93 -21.52
C ILE A 35 -1.63 -0.95 -22.91
N PHE A 36 -2.90 -0.54 -23.03
CA PHE A 36 -3.66 -0.48 -24.29
C PHE A 36 -4.12 0.96 -24.62
N PRO A 37 -3.20 1.92 -24.77
CA PRO A 37 -3.58 3.28 -25.17
C PRO A 37 -4.32 3.25 -26.52
N ASN A 38 -5.49 3.89 -26.58
CA ASN A 38 -6.39 3.88 -27.73
C ASN A 38 -6.78 2.45 -28.20
N GLY A 39 -6.77 1.46 -27.31
CA GLY A 39 -7.13 0.07 -27.61
C GLY A 39 -6.04 -0.74 -28.30
N GLN A 40 -4.82 -0.18 -28.47
CA GLN A 40 -3.70 -0.89 -29.07
C GLN A 40 -2.69 -1.29 -28.00
N PHE A 41 -2.23 -2.54 -28.03
CA PHE A 41 -1.22 -3.02 -27.11
C PHE A 41 0.10 -2.25 -27.30
N GLN A 42 0.60 -1.66 -26.20
CA GLN A 42 1.89 -0.96 -26.11
C GLN A 42 2.64 -1.32 -24.82
N GLY A 43 2.33 -2.46 -24.22
CA GLY A 43 2.94 -2.90 -22.96
C GLY A 43 4.44 -3.21 -23.08
N ASP A 44 4.90 -3.57 -24.27
CA ASP A 44 6.30 -3.77 -24.63
C ASP A 44 7.08 -2.44 -24.76
N ASN A 45 6.38 -1.35 -25.04
CA ASN A 45 6.92 0.01 -25.17
C ASN A 45 6.67 0.88 -23.93
N PHE A 46 6.11 0.29 -22.87
CA PHE A 46 5.80 1.00 -21.63
C PHE A 46 7.10 1.52 -20.99
N ARG A 47 7.09 2.79 -20.57
CA ARG A 47 8.27 3.46 -20.01
C ARG A 47 8.14 3.62 -18.49
N ILE A 48 8.98 2.87 -17.77
CA ILE A 48 9.15 3.08 -16.32
C ILE A 48 9.82 4.46 -16.11
N THR A 49 9.28 5.23 -15.18
CA THR A 49 9.64 6.64 -14.93
C THR A 49 11.02 6.78 -14.26
N LYS A 50 11.39 5.83 -13.40
CA LYS A 50 12.66 5.84 -12.66
C LYS A 50 13.68 4.99 -13.38
N ALA A 51 14.80 5.60 -13.80
CA ALA A 51 15.82 4.94 -14.62
C ALA A 51 16.38 3.67 -13.98
N ASP A 52 16.79 3.71 -12.72
CA ASP A 52 17.34 2.53 -12.03
C ASP A 52 16.33 1.37 -11.95
N ALA A 53 15.06 1.69 -11.75
CA ALA A 53 13.98 0.70 -11.76
C ALA A 53 13.72 0.16 -13.17
N ALA A 54 13.80 1.01 -14.20
CA ALA A 54 13.70 0.59 -15.59
C ALA A 54 14.82 -0.39 -15.96
N ASP A 55 16.04 -0.12 -15.50
CA ASP A 55 17.21 -0.98 -15.69
C ASP A 55 17.02 -2.34 -15.00
N PHE A 56 16.49 -2.35 -13.77
CA PHE A 56 16.12 -3.58 -13.09
C PHE A 56 15.12 -4.40 -13.92
N TRP A 57 14.00 -3.79 -14.33
CA TRP A 57 12.96 -4.51 -15.07
C TRP A 57 13.49 -5.10 -16.37
N ARG A 58 14.21 -4.29 -17.15
CA ARG A 58 14.81 -4.71 -18.42
C ARG A 58 15.83 -5.83 -18.22
N LYS A 59 16.65 -5.78 -17.16
CA LYS A 59 17.66 -6.80 -16.86
C LYS A 59 17.03 -8.16 -16.54
N PHE A 60 15.97 -8.19 -15.72
CA PHE A 60 15.40 -9.44 -15.21
C PHE A 60 14.23 -9.97 -16.05
N PHE A 61 13.47 -9.09 -16.70
CA PHE A 61 12.22 -9.44 -17.38
C PHE A 61 12.19 -9.06 -18.86
N GLY A 62 13.17 -8.29 -19.34
CA GLY A 62 13.20 -7.80 -20.73
C GLY A 62 11.97 -6.96 -21.04
N ASP A 63 11.29 -7.29 -22.14
CA ASP A 63 10.10 -6.56 -22.63
C ASP A 63 8.78 -7.14 -22.09
N LYS A 64 8.82 -7.99 -21.05
CA LYS A 64 7.60 -8.53 -20.43
C LYS A 64 6.78 -7.40 -19.80
N THR A 65 5.49 -7.39 -20.10
CA THR A 65 4.53 -6.46 -19.49
C THR A 65 4.04 -6.92 -18.11
N ILE A 66 4.07 -8.23 -17.84
CA ILE A 66 3.54 -8.82 -16.61
C ILE A 66 4.33 -10.08 -16.24
N VAL A 67 4.56 -10.30 -14.95
CA VAL A 67 5.28 -11.47 -14.41
C VAL A 67 4.59 -12.02 -13.17
N PRO A 68 4.64 -13.35 -12.91
CA PRO A 68 4.08 -13.91 -11.68
C PRO A 68 4.79 -13.34 -10.43
N TRP A 69 4.05 -13.09 -9.36
CA TRP A 69 4.59 -12.56 -8.09
C TRP A 69 5.80 -13.36 -7.59
N LYS A 70 5.74 -14.69 -7.66
CA LYS A 70 6.84 -15.57 -7.22
C LYS A 70 8.15 -15.27 -7.95
N VAL A 71 8.07 -15.04 -9.27
CA VAL A 71 9.24 -14.72 -10.11
C VAL A 71 9.71 -13.30 -9.80
N PHE A 72 8.79 -12.34 -9.72
CA PHE A 72 9.11 -10.97 -9.36
C PHE A 72 9.84 -10.86 -8.03
N ARG A 73 9.31 -11.50 -6.98
CA ARG A 73 9.89 -11.55 -5.63
C ARG A 73 11.32 -12.09 -5.65
N GLN A 74 11.57 -13.18 -6.38
CA GLN A 74 12.90 -13.77 -6.46
C GLN A 74 13.91 -12.82 -7.08
N CYS A 75 13.58 -12.19 -8.21
CA CYS A 75 14.47 -11.24 -8.87
C CYS A 75 14.66 -9.96 -8.03
N LEU A 76 13.60 -9.46 -7.39
CA LEU A 76 13.70 -8.28 -6.52
C LEU A 76 14.62 -8.56 -5.33
N HIS A 77 14.54 -9.76 -4.75
CA HIS A 77 15.38 -10.18 -3.63
C HIS A 77 16.89 -10.15 -3.94
N GLU A 78 17.28 -10.37 -5.20
CA GLU A 78 18.69 -10.28 -5.62
C GLU A 78 19.27 -8.87 -5.50
N VAL A 79 18.42 -7.83 -5.59
CA VAL A 79 18.85 -6.42 -5.54
C VAL A 79 18.44 -5.75 -4.22
N HIS A 80 17.29 -6.11 -3.68
CA HIS A 80 16.74 -5.61 -2.43
C HIS A 80 16.32 -6.79 -1.55
N GLN A 81 17.11 -7.06 -0.52
CA GLN A 81 16.89 -8.19 0.38
C GLN A 81 15.50 -8.10 1.04
N ILE A 82 14.78 -9.22 1.01
CA ILE A 82 13.45 -9.40 1.63
C ILE A 82 13.65 -10.36 2.80
N SER A 83 13.42 -9.87 4.01
CA SER A 83 13.89 -10.48 5.26
C SER A 83 13.00 -11.62 5.74
N SER A 84 11.72 -11.63 5.37
CA SER A 84 10.74 -12.62 5.85
C SER A 84 9.59 -12.89 4.88
N GLY A 85 8.84 -13.97 5.13
CA GLY A 85 7.61 -14.27 4.39
C GLY A 85 6.51 -13.23 4.61
N LEU A 86 6.38 -12.71 5.84
CA LEU A 86 5.42 -11.64 6.15
C LEU A 86 5.75 -10.34 5.43
N GLU A 87 7.03 -9.96 5.38
CA GLU A 87 7.49 -8.81 4.59
C GLU A 87 7.15 -9.00 3.12
N ALA A 88 7.36 -10.21 2.57
CA ALA A 88 6.98 -10.51 1.19
C ALA A 88 5.47 -10.37 0.95
N MET A 89 4.62 -10.85 1.86
CA MET A 89 3.16 -10.71 1.72
C MET A 89 2.71 -9.24 1.83
N ALA A 90 3.25 -8.49 2.79
CA ALA A 90 2.99 -7.07 2.93
C ALA A 90 3.43 -6.31 1.67
N LEU A 91 4.60 -6.64 1.12
CA LEU A 91 5.11 -6.05 -0.11
C LEU A 91 4.20 -6.38 -1.30
N LYS A 92 3.80 -7.65 -1.46
CA LYS A 92 2.82 -8.07 -2.47
C LYS A 92 1.55 -7.23 -2.40
N SER A 93 0.95 -7.11 -1.21
CA SER A 93 -0.28 -6.33 -1.00
C SER A 93 -0.14 -4.84 -1.32
N THR A 94 1.09 -4.35 -1.43
CA THR A 94 1.40 -2.95 -1.79
C THR A 94 1.61 -2.78 -3.29
N ILE A 95 2.25 -3.74 -3.95
CA ILE A 95 2.60 -3.66 -5.38
C ILE A 95 1.47 -4.19 -6.26
N ASP A 96 0.85 -5.31 -5.88
CA ASP A 96 -0.25 -5.97 -6.60
C ASP A 96 -1.57 -5.20 -6.41
N LEU A 97 -1.71 -4.10 -7.15
CA LEU A 97 -2.85 -3.19 -7.08
C LEU A 97 -4.11 -3.82 -7.67
N THR A 98 -3.94 -4.75 -8.62
CA THR A 98 -5.03 -5.48 -9.27
C THR A 98 -5.44 -6.75 -8.54
N CYS A 99 -4.67 -7.17 -7.53
CA CYS A 99 -4.90 -8.31 -6.64
C CYS A 99 -5.06 -9.62 -7.42
N ASN A 100 -4.13 -9.90 -8.33
CA ASN A 100 -4.21 -11.05 -9.24
C ASN A 100 -3.01 -12.01 -9.18
N ASP A 101 -2.09 -11.84 -8.23
CA ASP A 101 -0.85 -12.63 -8.07
C ASP A 101 0.21 -12.41 -9.17
N TYR A 102 0.04 -11.38 -9.98
CA TYR A 102 1.02 -10.93 -10.95
C TYR A 102 1.44 -9.50 -10.63
N ILE A 103 2.64 -9.13 -11.09
CA ILE A 103 3.11 -7.76 -11.07
C ILE A 103 3.28 -7.31 -12.52
N SER A 104 2.55 -6.28 -12.90
CA SER A 104 2.74 -5.63 -14.19
C SER A 104 3.84 -4.57 -14.16
N ILE A 105 4.36 -4.23 -15.34
CA ILE A 105 5.31 -3.13 -15.52
C ILE A 105 4.71 -1.79 -15.08
N PHE A 106 3.38 -1.65 -15.17
CA PHE A 106 2.63 -0.48 -14.73
C PHE A 106 2.55 -0.39 -13.20
N GLU A 107 2.19 -1.48 -12.53
CA GLU A 107 2.18 -1.58 -11.06
C GLU A 107 3.58 -1.32 -10.49
N PHE A 108 4.60 -1.87 -11.14
CA PHE A 108 5.99 -1.65 -10.78
C PHE A 108 6.43 -0.18 -10.94
N ASP A 109 6.05 0.50 -12.04
CA ASP A 109 6.30 1.95 -12.18
C ASP A 109 5.64 2.75 -11.05
N ILE A 110 4.39 2.44 -10.70
CA ILE A 110 3.68 3.11 -9.61
C ILE A 110 4.43 2.93 -8.29
N PHE A 111 4.78 1.69 -7.94
CA PHE A 111 5.49 1.39 -6.69
C PHE A 111 6.83 2.13 -6.61
N THR A 112 7.63 2.08 -7.67
CA THR A 112 8.97 2.70 -7.70
C THR A 112 8.93 4.21 -7.65
N ARG A 113 7.87 4.84 -8.16
CA ARG A 113 7.63 6.29 -8.00
C ARG A 113 7.20 6.67 -6.59
N LEU A 114 6.36 5.85 -5.95
CA LEU A 114 5.86 6.10 -4.60
C LEU A 114 6.99 6.01 -3.57
N PHE A 115 7.82 4.98 -3.64
CA PHE A 115 8.82 4.67 -2.60
C PHE A 115 10.26 4.99 -3.02
N GLN A 116 10.44 5.85 -4.01
CA GLN A 116 11.74 6.36 -4.46
C GLN A 116 12.58 6.96 -3.31
N PRO A 117 13.92 6.96 -3.40
CA PRO A 117 14.75 6.45 -4.51
C PRO A 117 14.88 4.91 -4.55
N TRP A 118 15.28 4.37 -5.70
CA TRP A 118 15.40 2.92 -5.93
C TRP A 118 16.36 2.24 -4.95
N GLY A 119 17.56 2.81 -4.72
CA GLY A 119 18.58 2.23 -3.85
C GLY A 119 18.13 1.94 -2.42
N SER A 120 17.10 2.64 -1.91
CA SER A 120 16.53 2.45 -0.57
C SER A 120 15.05 2.06 -0.60
N ILE A 121 14.53 1.55 -1.72
CA ILE A 121 13.09 1.41 -1.97
C ILE A 121 12.33 0.62 -0.88
N LEU A 122 12.85 -0.53 -0.44
CA LEU A 122 12.20 -1.33 0.61
C LEU A 122 12.30 -0.67 1.99
N ARG A 123 13.41 0.03 2.26
CA ARG A 123 13.58 0.82 3.50
C ARG A 123 12.58 1.98 3.54
N ASN A 124 12.41 2.69 2.43
CA ASN A 124 11.44 3.77 2.29
C ASN A 124 10.01 3.23 2.45
N TRP A 125 9.69 2.11 1.80
CA TRP A 125 8.40 1.45 1.93
C TRP A 125 8.10 1.03 3.37
N ASN A 126 9.05 0.41 4.06
CA ASN A 126 8.88 0.03 5.47
C ASN A 126 8.67 1.25 6.39
N PHE A 127 9.45 2.31 6.22
CA PHE A 127 9.28 3.54 7.01
C PHE A 127 7.98 4.28 6.70
N LEU A 128 7.58 4.35 5.42
CA LEU A 128 6.47 5.22 4.99
C LEU A 128 5.12 4.50 5.01
N ALA A 129 5.06 3.21 4.69
CA ALA A 129 3.79 2.48 4.59
C ALA A 129 3.57 1.53 5.78
N VAL A 130 4.59 0.76 6.17
CA VAL A 130 4.42 -0.31 7.18
C VAL A 130 4.39 0.27 8.59
N THR A 131 5.32 1.18 8.91
CA THR A 131 5.51 1.66 10.29
C THR A 131 4.96 3.07 10.54
N HIS A 132 4.70 3.86 9.48
CA HIS A 132 4.28 5.25 9.66
C HIS A 132 2.82 5.35 10.14
N PRO A 133 2.53 5.96 11.30
CA PRO A 133 1.17 6.09 11.80
C PRO A 133 0.28 7.02 10.96
N GLY A 134 0.89 7.91 10.18
CA GLY A 134 0.20 8.81 9.26
C GLY A 134 -0.22 8.15 7.93
N TYR A 135 0.29 6.96 7.61
CA TYR A 135 -0.10 6.27 6.39
C TYR A 135 -1.49 5.67 6.52
N MET A 136 -2.32 5.89 5.51
CA MET A 136 -3.67 5.35 5.43
C MET A 136 -3.87 4.67 4.08
N ALA A 137 -3.89 3.34 4.08
CA ALA A 137 -4.20 2.55 2.90
C ALA A 137 -5.68 2.72 2.51
N PHE A 138 -5.97 2.71 1.20
CA PHE A 138 -7.32 2.66 0.63
C PHE A 138 -8.31 3.74 1.13
N LEU A 139 -7.84 4.97 1.36
CA LEU A 139 -8.72 6.10 1.66
C LEU A 139 -9.02 6.97 0.44
N THR A 140 -10.25 7.47 0.38
CA THR A 140 -10.70 8.49 -0.56
C THR A 140 -10.45 9.91 -0.03
N TYR A 141 -10.68 10.92 -0.88
CA TYR A 141 -10.59 12.33 -0.47
C TYR A 141 -11.56 12.66 0.68
N ASP A 142 -12.79 12.17 0.60
CA ASP A 142 -13.83 12.45 1.59
C ASP A 142 -13.55 11.75 2.92
N GLU A 143 -13.01 10.53 2.88
CA GLU A 143 -12.63 9.80 4.10
C GLU A 143 -11.43 10.43 4.80
N VAL A 144 -10.47 11.00 4.06
CA VAL A 144 -9.40 11.81 4.65
C VAL A 144 -9.98 13.00 5.41
N LYS A 145 -10.91 13.73 4.79
CA LYS A 145 -11.58 14.87 5.42
C LYS A 145 -12.34 14.45 6.67
N ALA A 146 -13.14 13.39 6.58
CA ALA A 146 -13.90 12.86 7.72
C ALA A 146 -13.01 12.39 8.88
N ARG A 147 -11.84 11.80 8.57
CA ARG A 147 -10.88 11.35 9.58
C ARG A 147 -10.22 12.54 10.29
N LEU A 148 -9.72 13.50 9.54
CA LEU A 148 -9.03 14.68 10.08
C LEU A 148 -9.97 15.66 10.79
N GLN A 149 -11.27 15.63 10.49
CA GLN A 149 -12.27 16.46 11.19
C GLN A 149 -12.25 16.27 12.72
N LYS A 150 -11.92 15.05 13.17
CA LYS A 150 -11.76 14.71 14.59
C LYS A 150 -10.62 15.47 15.28
N TYR A 151 -9.68 15.97 14.49
CA TYR A 151 -8.50 16.71 14.93
C TYR A 151 -8.53 18.17 14.48
N SER A 152 -9.70 18.71 14.15
CA SER A 152 -9.88 20.11 13.72
C SER A 152 -9.35 21.14 14.75
N THR A 153 -9.35 20.79 16.03
CA THR A 153 -8.79 21.61 17.12
C THR A 153 -7.30 21.38 17.37
N LYS A 154 -6.65 20.54 16.57
CA LYS A 154 -5.22 20.20 16.67
C LYS A 154 -4.51 20.47 15.34
N PRO A 155 -4.21 21.75 15.04
CA PRO A 155 -3.43 22.13 13.86
C PRO A 155 -2.13 21.33 13.73
N GLY A 156 -1.75 21.01 12.50
CA GLY A 156 -0.60 20.15 12.21
C GLY A 156 -0.91 18.65 12.21
N SER A 157 -2.16 18.24 12.52
CA SER A 157 -2.58 16.84 12.38
C SER A 157 -2.67 16.46 10.92
N TYR A 158 -2.05 15.34 10.52
CA TYR A 158 -1.95 14.97 9.11
C TYR A 158 -2.03 13.46 8.90
N ILE A 159 -2.43 13.07 7.70
CA ILE A 159 -2.38 11.69 7.18
C ILE A 159 -2.00 11.74 5.71
N PHE A 160 -1.46 10.66 5.16
CA PHE A 160 -1.17 10.55 3.74
C PHE A 160 -1.55 9.19 3.17
N ARG A 161 -1.75 9.17 1.86
CA ARG A 161 -2.25 8.01 1.12
C ARG A 161 -1.82 8.09 -0.34
N LEU A 162 -2.04 6.99 -1.07
CA LEU A 162 -1.91 6.99 -2.52
C LEU A 162 -2.99 7.89 -3.15
N SER A 163 -2.63 8.62 -4.19
CA SER A 163 -3.58 9.39 -4.98
C SER A 163 -4.35 8.50 -5.96
N CYS A 164 -5.67 8.47 -5.83
CA CYS A 164 -6.55 7.69 -6.72
C CYS A 164 -6.65 8.28 -8.14
N THR A 165 -6.50 9.59 -8.28
CA THR A 165 -6.63 10.28 -9.57
C THR A 165 -5.29 10.50 -10.28
N ARG A 166 -4.18 10.39 -9.54
CA ARG A 166 -2.81 10.51 -10.07
C ARG A 166 -1.96 9.36 -9.54
N LEU A 167 -2.10 8.18 -10.11
CA LEU A 167 -1.38 6.98 -9.68
C LEU A 167 0.14 7.21 -9.74
N GLY A 168 0.86 6.64 -8.76
CA GLY A 168 2.29 6.89 -8.54
C GLY A 168 2.60 8.24 -7.89
N GLN A 169 1.60 8.91 -7.31
CA GLN A 169 1.77 10.12 -6.49
C GLN A 169 1.08 9.97 -5.13
N TRP A 170 1.60 10.69 -4.15
CA TRP A 170 1.05 10.77 -2.80
C TRP A 170 0.04 11.91 -2.68
N ALA A 171 -0.93 11.75 -1.79
CA ALA A 171 -1.80 12.82 -1.33
C ALA A 171 -1.66 12.94 0.19
N ILE A 172 -1.40 14.15 0.69
CA ILE A 172 -1.25 14.45 2.11
C ILE A 172 -2.41 15.34 2.53
N GLY A 173 -3.21 14.90 3.50
CA GLY A 173 -4.23 15.71 4.16
C GLY A 173 -3.71 16.24 5.48
N TYR A 174 -3.98 17.51 5.80
CA TYR A 174 -3.56 18.10 7.07
C TYR A 174 -4.54 19.16 7.58
N VAL A 175 -4.51 19.39 8.89
CA VAL A 175 -5.26 20.42 9.60
C VAL A 175 -4.40 21.68 9.69
N THR A 176 -4.95 22.78 9.19
CA THR A 176 -4.32 24.12 9.17
C THR A 176 -4.49 24.86 10.49
N GLY A 177 -3.79 25.99 10.66
CA GLY A 177 -3.83 26.81 11.88
C GLY A 177 -5.22 27.34 12.24
N ASP A 178 -6.07 27.56 11.24
CA ASP A 178 -7.48 27.97 11.35
C ASP A 178 -8.45 26.77 11.46
N GLY A 179 -7.94 25.55 11.58
CA GLY A 179 -8.74 24.33 11.77
C GLY A 179 -9.36 23.78 10.48
N ASN A 180 -9.05 24.36 9.33
CA ASN A 180 -9.47 23.86 8.02
C ASN A 180 -8.65 22.63 7.60
N ILE A 181 -9.25 21.77 6.77
CA ILE A 181 -8.59 20.57 6.25
C ILE A 181 -8.27 20.77 4.77
N LEU A 182 -6.98 20.69 4.45
CA LEU A 182 -6.48 20.78 3.08
C LEU A 182 -5.82 19.47 2.67
N GLN A 183 -5.82 19.18 1.37
CA GLN A 183 -5.11 18.05 0.78
C GLN A 183 -4.19 18.54 -0.34
N THR A 184 -2.93 18.09 -0.34
CA THR A 184 -1.91 18.47 -1.31
C THR A 184 -1.28 17.23 -1.93
N ILE A 185 -0.73 17.39 -3.14
CA ILE A 185 0.06 16.35 -3.82
C ILE A 185 1.49 16.89 -3.93
N PRO A 186 2.47 16.27 -3.26
CA PRO A 186 3.87 16.69 -3.40
C PRO A 186 4.34 16.56 -4.85
N HIS A 187 4.97 17.61 -5.36
CA HIS A 187 5.52 17.66 -6.71
C HIS A 187 7.05 17.57 -6.69
N ASN A 188 7.63 16.76 -7.56
CA ASN A 188 9.07 16.66 -7.82
C ASN A 188 9.95 16.41 -6.59
N LYS A 189 9.42 15.77 -5.54
CA LYS A 189 10.19 15.35 -4.37
C LYS A 189 9.69 14.00 -3.81
N PRO A 190 10.56 13.18 -3.20
CA PRO A 190 10.15 11.99 -2.46
C PRO A 190 9.22 12.34 -1.29
N LEU A 191 8.35 11.40 -0.89
CA LEU A 191 7.41 11.63 0.20
C LEU A 191 8.10 11.98 1.52
N PHE A 192 9.16 11.23 1.89
CA PHE A 192 9.85 11.49 3.15
C PHE A 192 10.39 12.93 3.23
N GLN A 193 10.91 13.47 2.13
CA GLN A 193 11.39 14.84 2.08
C GLN A 193 10.23 15.84 2.23
N ALA A 194 9.10 15.58 1.58
CA ALA A 194 7.90 16.42 1.74
C ALA A 194 7.40 16.41 3.20
N LEU A 195 7.47 15.28 3.89
CA LEU A 195 7.09 15.14 5.29
C LEU A 195 8.07 15.85 6.22
N ILE A 196 9.38 15.73 5.99
CA ILE A 196 10.42 16.45 6.74
C ILE A 196 10.26 17.96 6.58
N ASP A 197 10.12 18.44 5.33
CA ASP A 197 9.94 19.86 5.03
C ASP A 197 8.68 20.41 5.72
N GLY A 198 7.56 19.70 5.60
CA GLY A 198 6.31 20.14 6.23
C GLY A 198 6.28 20.00 7.75
N SER A 199 7.07 19.10 8.33
CA SER A 199 7.28 19.05 9.79
C SER A 199 8.05 20.29 10.25
N ARG A 200 9.14 20.65 9.54
CA ARG A 200 9.94 21.85 9.81
C ARG A 200 9.13 23.16 9.65
N GLU A 201 8.21 23.19 8.69
CA GLU A 201 7.31 24.32 8.44
C GLU A 201 6.08 24.35 9.38
N GLY A 202 5.89 23.32 10.21
CA GLY A 202 4.79 23.25 11.18
C GLY A 202 3.46 22.70 10.64
N PHE A 203 3.42 22.21 9.40
CA PHE A 203 2.22 21.65 8.78
C PHE A 203 1.98 20.18 9.11
N TYR A 204 3.03 19.37 9.26
CA TYR A 204 2.93 17.90 9.41
C TYR A 204 3.54 17.43 10.72
N LEU A 205 2.83 17.70 11.83
CA LEU A 205 3.33 17.50 13.19
C LEU A 205 2.74 16.27 13.89
N PHE A 206 1.45 16.00 13.67
CA PHE A 206 0.73 14.98 14.43
C PHE A 206 0.17 13.90 13.49
N PRO A 207 0.95 12.85 13.17
CA PRO A 207 0.50 11.82 12.24
C PRO A 207 -0.70 11.08 12.82
N ASP A 208 -1.81 11.11 12.09
CA ASP A 208 -3.11 10.63 12.55
C ASP A 208 -3.51 11.17 13.94
N GLY A 209 -3.15 12.42 14.23
CA GLY A 209 -3.40 13.10 15.50
C GLY A 209 -2.52 12.65 16.67
N ARG A 210 -1.58 11.72 16.47
CA ARG A 210 -0.66 11.24 17.51
C ARG A 210 0.37 12.30 17.87
N SER A 211 0.81 12.32 19.12
CA SER A 211 1.80 13.31 19.60
C SER A 211 3.23 12.99 19.18
N TYR A 212 3.53 11.74 18.83
CA TYR A 212 4.83 11.31 18.34
C TYR A 212 4.85 11.33 16.81
N ASN A 213 5.77 12.11 16.23
CA ASN A 213 6.04 12.14 14.80
C ASN A 213 7.33 11.35 14.51
N PRO A 214 7.30 10.30 13.67
CA PRO A 214 8.51 9.58 13.32
C PRO A 214 9.56 10.48 12.68
N ASP A 215 10.81 10.29 13.07
CA ASP A 215 11.93 10.95 12.39
C ASP A 215 12.26 10.21 11.08
N LEU A 216 12.16 10.94 9.97
CA LEU A 216 12.44 10.43 8.62
C LEU A 216 13.78 10.91 8.07
N THR A 217 14.54 11.72 8.81
CA THR A 217 15.82 12.29 8.35
C THR A 217 16.82 11.21 7.94
N GLY A 218 16.82 10.06 8.63
CA GLY A 218 17.66 8.91 8.29
C GLY A 218 17.40 8.31 6.89
N LEU A 219 16.27 8.62 6.24
CA LEU A 219 16.00 8.22 4.85
C LEU A 219 16.73 9.11 3.82
N CYS A 220 17.27 10.25 4.23
CA CYS A 220 18.05 11.13 3.36
C CYS A 220 19.46 10.59 3.10
N GLU A 221 19.97 9.75 4.00
CA GLU A 221 21.30 9.16 3.87
C GLU A 221 21.23 7.84 3.09
N PRO A 222 22.06 7.66 2.04
CA PRO A 222 22.19 6.41 1.32
C PRO A 222 23.01 5.41 2.13
N THR A 223 22.51 4.96 3.28
CA THR A 223 23.10 3.81 3.98
C THR A 223 22.61 2.52 3.31
N PRO A 224 23.51 1.70 2.73
CA PRO A 224 23.08 0.58 1.89
C PRO A 224 22.35 -0.54 2.64
N HIS A 225 22.56 -0.70 3.95
CA HIS A 225 22.32 -1.99 4.63
C HIS A 225 21.62 -1.92 5.99
N ASP A 226 21.05 -0.78 6.39
CA ASP A 226 20.21 -0.75 7.59
C ASP A 226 18.78 -1.19 7.24
N HIS A 227 18.57 -2.50 7.24
CA HIS A 227 17.23 -3.06 7.36
C HIS A 227 16.68 -2.65 8.72
N ILE A 228 15.61 -1.87 8.69
CA ILE A 228 14.86 -1.53 9.90
C ILE A 228 14.32 -2.84 10.46
N LYS A 229 14.47 -3.04 11.77
CA LYS A 229 13.79 -4.13 12.45
C LYS A 229 12.31 -3.78 12.56
N VAL A 230 11.54 -4.17 11.54
CA VAL A 230 10.08 -4.18 11.58
C VAL A 230 9.64 -5.48 12.25
N THR A 231 8.78 -5.38 13.26
CA THR A 231 8.32 -6.56 14.00
C THR A 231 7.27 -7.34 13.20
N GLN A 232 7.10 -8.61 13.54
CA GLN A 232 6.08 -9.46 12.92
C GLN A 232 4.68 -8.87 13.09
N GLU A 233 4.36 -8.35 14.28
CA GLU A 233 3.05 -7.75 14.57
C GLU A 233 2.79 -6.51 13.71
N GLN A 234 3.82 -5.74 13.37
CA GLN A 234 3.69 -4.58 12.49
C GLN A 234 3.32 -5.00 11.06
N TYR A 235 3.92 -6.07 10.54
CA TYR A 235 3.54 -6.61 9.23
C TYR A 235 2.14 -7.21 9.24
N GLU A 236 1.75 -7.91 10.31
CA GLU A 236 0.39 -8.48 10.44
C GLU A 236 -0.66 -7.36 10.44
N LEU A 237 -0.46 -6.30 11.23
CA LEU A 237 -1.34 -5.12 11.23
C LEU A 237 -1.40 -4.44 9.86
N TYR A 238 -0.28 -4.34 9.16
CA TYR A 238 -0.24 -3.78 7.80
C TYR A 238 -1.05 -4.62 6.81
N CYS A 239 -0.84 -5.93 6.83
CA CYS A 239 -1.59 -6.88 6.01
C CYS A 239 -3.09 -6.83 6.32
N GLU A 240 -3.51 -6.65 7.57
CA GLU A 240 -4.92 -6.47 7.93
C GLU A 240 -5.53 -5.19 7.34
N MET A 241 -4.78 -4.09 7.32
CA MET A 241 -5.22 -2.83 6.72
C MET A 241 -5.45 -2.99 5.21
N GLY A 242 -4.58 -3.72 4.52
CA GLY A 242 -4.64 -3.95 3.08
C GLY A 242 -5.60 -5.06 2.66
N SER A 243 -5.70 -6.13 3.44
CA SER A 243 -6.41 -7.38 3.09
C SER A 243 -7.84 -7.13 2.63
N THR A 244 -8.14 -7.62 1.42
CA THR A 244 -9.51 -7.72 0.91
C THR A 244 -10.27 -8.77 1.73
N PHE A 245 -11.60 -8.68 1.75
CA PHE A 245 -12.40 -9.73 2.39
C PHE A 245 -12.15 -11.12 1.76
N GLN A 246 -11.72 -11.17 0.51
CA GLN A 246 -11.50 -12.40 -0.25
C GLN A 246 -10.33 -13.22 0.28
N LEU A 247 -9.24 -12.62 0.78
CA LEU A 247 -8.09 -13.37 1.28
C LEU A 247 -8.40 -14.15 2.57
N CYS A 248 -7.92 -15.38 2.63
CA CYS A 248 -7.93 -16.25 3.80
C CYS A 248 -7.18 -15.60 4.95
N LYS A 249 -7.80 -15.54 6.13
CA LYS A 249 -7.20 -14.91 7.32
C LYS A 249 -6.15 -15.76 8.03
N ILE A 250 -5.95 -17.01 7.58
CA ILE A 250 -4.92 -17.91 8.13
C ILE A 250 -3.61 -17.69 7.39
N CYS A 251 -3.59 -17.85 6.06
CA CYS A 251 -2.36 -17.66 5.27
C CYS A 251 -2.15 -16.23 4.80
N ALA A 252 -3.19 -15.39 4.77
CA ALA A 252 -3.16 -14.04 4.15
C ALA A 252 -2.68 -14.03 2.69
N GLU A 253 -2.68 -15.19 2.01
CA GLU A 253 -2.12 -15.37 0.67
C GLU A 253 -3.16 -15.87 -0.34
N ASN A 254 -3.92 -16.90 0.02
CA ASN A 254 -4.91 -17.52 -0.88
C ASN A 254 -6.31 -16.94 -0.65
N ASP A 255 -7.14 -16.94 -1.69
CA ASP A 255 -8.55 -16.60 -1.58
C ASP A 255 -9.34 -17.61 -0.73
N LYS A 256 -10.38 -17.11 -0.07
CA LYS A 256 -11.39 -17.91 0.63
C LYS A 256 -12.25 -18.61 -0.40
N ASP A 257 -12.06 -19.91 -0.51
CA ASP A 257 -12.79 -20.79 -1.42
C ASP A 257 -13.66 -21.82 -0.68
N VAL A 258 -13.50 -21.95 0.65
CA VAL A 258 -14.22 -22.93 1.46
C VAL A 258 -14.87 -22.28 2.69
N LYS A 259 -16.09 -22.73 2.97
CA LYS A 259 -16.87 -22.39 4.16
C LYS A 259 -16.95 -23.62 5.06
N ILE A 260 -16.48 -23.52 6.30
CA ILE A 260 -16.57 -24.61 7.27
C ILE A 260 -17.99 -24.65 7.84
N GLU A 261 -18.62 -25.80 7.79
CA GLU A 261 -19.88 -26.07 8.48
C GLU A 261 -19.63 -26.82 9.80
N PRO A 262 -20.39 -26.55 10.88
CA PRO A 262 -21.56 -25.66 10.96
C PRO A 262 -21.24 -24.20 11.34
N CYS A 263 -19.98 -23.87 11.68
CA CYS A 263 -19.63 -22.57 12.27
C CYS A 263 -19.60 -21.40 11.27
N GLY A 264 -19.58 -21.69 9.97
CA GLY A 264 -19.69 -20.72 8.88
C GLY A 264 -18.43 -19.90 8.58
N HIS A 265 -17.28 -20.24 9.16
CA HIS A 265 -16.01 -19.54 8.90
C HIS A 265 -15.52 -19.79 7.47
N LEU A 266 -15.01 -18.73 6.81
CA LEU A 266 -14.45 -18.78 5.46
C LEU A 266 -12.90 -18.77 5.51
N MET A 267 -12.28 -19.72 4.82
CA MET A 267 -10.81 -19.82 4.66
C MET A 267 -10.46 -20.43 3.29
N CYS A 268 -9.17 -20.59 2.98
CA CYS A 268 -8.76 -21.30 1.77
C CYS A 268 -8.64 -22.80 2.04
N THR A 269 -8.84 -23.60 1.00
CA THR A 269 -8.82 -25.06 1.05
C THR A 269 -7.44 -25.55 1.45
N SER A 270 -6.36 -24.88 0.99
CA SER A 270 -4.99 -25.21 1.40
C SER A 270 -4.78 -25.15 2.92
N CYS A 271 -5.25 -24.07 3.59
CA CYS A 271 -5.16 -23.96 5.05
C CYS A 271 -6.04 -24.98 5.76
N LEU A 272 -7.25 -25.24 5.24
CA LEU A 272 -8.16 -26.22 5.83
C LEU A 272 -7.55 -27.63 5.76
N THR A 273 -7.03 -28.04 4.60
CA THR A 273 -6.39 -29.35 4.43
C THR A 273 -5.14 -29.47 5.28
N ALA A 274 -4.30 -28.44 5.35
CA ALA A 274 -3.12 -28.45 6.21
C ALA A 274 -3.50 -28.64 7.70
N TRP A 275 -4.58 -27.99 8.16
CA TRP A 275 -5.08 -28.15 9.52
C TRP A 275 -5.62 -29.56 9.79
N GLN A 276 -6.35 -30.15 8.85
CA GLN A 276 -6.94 -31.50 8.97
C GLN A 276 -5.90 -32.63 8.94
N VAL A 277 -4.75 -32.41 8.31
CA VAL A 277 -3.65 -33.40 8.28
C VAL A 277 -2.79 -33.35 9.54
N LEU A 278 -2.82 -32.23 10.27
CA LEU A 278 -2.13 -32.05 11.56
C LEU A 278 -2.97 -32.47 12.78
N SER A 279 -4.23 -32.84 12.56
CA SER A 279 -5.19 -33.33 13.58
C SER A 279 -5.43 -34.83 13.46
#